data_AF-A0A526RUG9-F1
#
_entry.id   AF-A0A526RUG9-F1
#
_cell.length_a   1.000
_cell.length_b   1.000
_cell.length_c   1.000
_cell.angle_alpha   90.00
_cell.angle_beta   90.00
_cell.angle_gamma   90.00
#
_symmetry.space_group_name_H-M   'P 1'
#
loop_
_entity.id
_entity.type
_entity.pdbx_description
1 polymer ?
#
loop_
_entity_poly.entity_id
_entity_poly.type
_entity_poly.pdbx_seq_one_letter_code
_entity_poly.pdbx_strand_id
1 'polypeptide(L)'
;MTLSSPDKSGATSIEAIARNGGVLRRIAVRIPTYLSDIRENPAWLPMFVLARTMPARRMHWRGAKPVRVSQKAHDTMFAGVSRQDVVEALRSDGLFCGLALPTFIHEEIAAFARCTPCFGNFDRRLEFMPGDHAEAEKRFGRSLLSGHYFERILGCEAAVAIQNDPLLLDIAAHYLGGQAKLITTRVWWSFPTGQASDADKNRASLGKYHFDLDDWRMLKFFFYLAPVDEGTGPH
;
A
#
# COMPACT_ATOMS: atom_id res chain seq x y z
N MET A 1 -16.90 -9.61 -52.98
CA MET A 1 -16.23 -8.31 -52.81
C MET A 1 -16.24 -7.97 -51.33
N THR A 2 -15.11 -8.21 -50.69
CA THR A 2 -14.81 -7.92 -49.29
C THR A 2 -14.41 -6.46 -49.16
N LEU A 3 -15.20 -5.66 -48.45
CA LEU A 3 -14.80 -4.31 -48.03
C LEU A 3 -14.18 -4.42 -46.64
N SER A 4 -12.86 -4.59 -46.63
CA SER A 4 -12.02 -4.28 -45.48
C SER A 4 -11.95 -2.76 -45.33
N SER A 5 -12.18 -2.27 -44.13
CA SER A 5 -11.86 -0.89 -43.72
C SER A 5 -11.29 -0.90 -42.31
N PRO A 6 -10.41 0.06 -42.02
CA PRO A 6 -9.08 -0.25 -41.51
C PRO A 6 -9.04 -0.31 -40.00
N ASP A 7 -8.22 -1.26 -39.52
CA ASP A 7 -7.74 -1.33 -38.15
C ASP A 7 -7.09 0.01 -37.80
N LYS A 8 -7.77 0.82 -36.98
CA LYS A 8 -7.15 1.97 -36.31
C LYS A 8 -6.33 1.46 -35.14
N SER A 9 -5.23 0.76 -35.45
CA SER A 9 -4.14 0.47 -34.53
C SER A 9 -3.35 1.75 -34.26
N GLY A 10 -4.00 2.70 -33.60
CA GLY A 10 -3.50 4.04 -33.29
C GLY A 10 -3.41 4.29 -31.80
N ALA A 11 -2.99 3.29 -31.02
CA ALA A 11 -2.59 3.48 -29.64
C ALA A 11 -1.56 2.40 -29.32
N THR A 12 -0.29 2.68 -29.61
CA THR A 12 0.77 2.08 -28.81
C THR A 12 0.48 2.47 -27.37
N SER A 13 -0.09 1.54 -26.59
CA SER A 13 -0.45 1.79 -25.19
C SER A 13 0.73 2.49 -24.51
N ILE A 14 0.45 3.56 -23.79
CA ILE A 14 1.39 4.29 -22.93
C ILE A 14 2.21 3.30 -22.06
N GLU A 15 1.64 2.13 -21.79
CA GLU A 15 2.22 1.02 -21.03
C GLU A 15 3.27 0.21 -21.82
N ALA A 16 3.10 0.02 -23.14
CA ALA A 16 4.14 -0.61 -23.99
C ALA A 16 5.40 0.28 -24.06
N ILE A 17 5.17 1.59 -24.07
CA ILE A 17 6.21 2.63 -24.07
C ILE A 17 6.97 2.68 -22.72
N ALA A 18 6.27 2.48 -21.61
CA ALA A 18 6.87 2.38 -20.27
C ALA A 18 7.71 1.11 -20.07
N ARG A 19 7.50 0.06 -20.88
CA ARG A 19 8.27 -1.20 -20.80
C ARG A 19 9.52 -1.22 -21.68
N ASN A 20 9.39 -0.79 -22.93
CA ASN A 20 10.46 -0.94 -23.92
C ASN A 20 11.20 0.37 -24.23
N GLY A 21 10.77 1.49 -23.63
CA GLY A 21 11.44 2.78 -23.76
C GLY A 21 12.62 2.93 -22.82
N GLY A 22 13.65 3.66 -23.26
CA GLY A 22 14.76 4.08 -22.42
C GLY A 22 14.31 4.82 -21.16
N VAL A 23 15.23 5.01 -20.20
CA VAL A 23 14.98 5.66 -18.89
C VAL A 23 14.12 6.92 -19.00
N LEU A 24 14.36 7.74 -20.03
CA LEU A 24 13.62 8.97 -20.32
C LEU A 24 12.12 8.74 -20.60
N ARG A 25 11.77 7.66 -21.32
CA ARG A 25 10.38 7.34 -21.68
C ARG A 25 9.59 6.82 -20.48
N ARG A 26 10.25 6.09 -19.57
CA ARG A 26 9.65 5.65 -18.29
C ARG A 26 9.37 6.82 -17.35
N ILE A 27 10.27 7.79 -17.33
CA ILE A 27 10.07 9.03 -16.59
C ILE A 27 8.92 9.82 -17.21
N ALA A 28 8.90 9.98 -18.53
CA ALA A 28 7.86 10.73 -19.24
C ALA A 28 6.43 10.26 -18.95
N VAL A 29 6.20 8.95 -18.87
CA VAL A 29 4.88 8.37 -18.54
C VAL A 29 4.44 8.69 -17.10
N ARG A 30 5.39 8.93 -16.18
CA ARG A 30 5.10 9.26 -14.77
C ARG A 30 5.05 10.77 -14.51
N ILE A 31 5.42 11.62 -15.49
CA ILE A 31 5.42 13.08 -15.35
C ILE A 31 4.05 13.62 -14.89
N PRO A 32 2.89 13.20 -15.46
CA PRO A 32 1.60 13.72 -15.01
C PRO A 32 1.32 13.45 -13.52
N THR A 33 1.68 12.25 -13.03
CA THR A 33 1.56 11.89 -11.61
C THR A 33 2.53 12.71 -10.75
N TYR A 34 3.78 12.87 -11.18
CA TYR A 34 4.73 13.69 -10.43
C TYR A 34 4.30 15.17 -10.37
N LEU A 35 3.65 15.69 -11.42
CA LEU A 35 3.11 17.04 -11.43
C LEU A 35 1.91 17.20 -10.49
N SER A 36 1.02 16.21 -10.38
CA SER A 36 -0.05 16.25 -9.37
C SER A 36 0.52 16.21 -7.96
N ASP A 37 1.47 15.32 -7.70
CA ASP A 37 2.08 15.16 -6.38
C ASP A 37 2.83 16.43 -5.93
N ILE A 38 3.55 17.09 -6.85
CA ILE A 38 4.23 18.38 -6.59
C ILE A 38 3.23 19.48 -6.31
N ARG A 39 2.10 19.52 -7.02
CA ARG A 39 1.07 20.54 -6.83
C ARG A 39 0.38 20.39 -5.47
N GLU A 40 0.15 19.16 -5.03
CA GLU A 40 -0.45 18.85 -3.73
C GLU A 40 0.54 19.04 -2.58
N ASN A 41 1.80 18.65 -2.78
CA ASN A 41 2.87 18.79 -1.79
C ASN A 41 4.21 19.12 -2.48
N PRO A 42 4.59 20.40 -2.57
CA PRO A 42 5.85 20.81 -3.20
C PRO A 42 7.10 20.21 -2.56
N ALA A 43 7.04 19.83 -1.27
CA ALA A 43 8.14 19.17 -0.56
C ALA A 43 8.31 17.70 -0.96
N TRP A 44 7.37 17.11 -1.69
CA TRP A 44 7.44 15.73 -2.15
C TRP A 44 8.60 15.50 -3.13
N LEU A 45 8.85 16.40 -4.08
CA LEU A 45 9.91 16.21 -5.06
C LEU A 45 11.32 16.14 -4.43
N PRO A 46 11.75 17.08 -3.57
CA PRO A 46 13.04 16.96 -2.91
C PRO A 46 13.09 15.73 -2.00
N MET A 47 12.01 15.37 -1.31
CA MET A 47 11.93 14.12 -0.55
C MET A 47 12.17 12.91 -1.47
N PHE A 48 11.40 12.79 -2.55
CA PHE A 48 11.46 11.68 -3.49
C PHE A 48 12.88 11.51 -4.05
N VAL A 49 13.51 12.60 -4.51
CA VAL A 49 14.87 12.53 -5.07
C VAL A 49 15.91 12.17 -4.01
N LEU A 50 15.90 12.83 -2.86
CA LEU A 50 16.96 12.72 -1.86
C LEU A 50 16.84 11.48 -0.97
N ALA A 51 15.62 11.07 -0.63
CA ALA A 51 15.35 9.93 0.25
C ALA A 51 15.79 8.57 -0.36
N ARG A 52 16.21 8.56 -1.63
CA ARG A 52 16.86 7.38 -2.25
C ARG A 52 18.29 7.15 -1.79
N THR A 53 18.91 8.12 -1.13
CA THR A 53 20.31 8.03 -0.69
C THR A 53 20.41 7.99 0.82
N MET A 54 21.21 7.06 1.35
CA MET A 54 21.44 6.97 2.80
C MET A 54 22.03 8.25 3.42
N PRO A 55 22.97 8.98 2.77
CA PRO A 55 23.48 10.23 3.31
C PRO A 55 22.38 11.28 3.53
N ALA A 56 21.51 11.50 2.55
CA ALA A 56 20.44 12.49 2.69
C ALA A 56 19.40 12.07 3.74
N ARG A 57 19.03 10.78 3.77
CA ARG A 57 18.16 10.25 4.84
C ARG A 57 18.78 10.49 6.21
N ARG A 58 20.05 10.11 6.42
CA ARG A 58 20.78 10.33 7.68
C ARG A 58 20.85 11.80 8.07
N MET A 59 21.04 12.71 7.10
CA MET A 59 21.02 14.15 7.35
C MET A 59 19.64 14.61 7.84
N HIS A 60 18.57 14.21 7.15
CA HIS A 60 17.20 14.51 7.56
C HIS A 60 16.90 13.98 8.97
N TRP A 61 17.45 12.82 9.34
CA TRP A 61 17.24 12.20 10.65
C TRP A 61 17.86 12.95 11.82
N ARG A 62 18.91 13.75 11.58
CA ARG A 62 19.54 14.56 12.66
C ARG A 62 18.58 15.60 13.25
N GLY A 63 17.54 15.99 12.50
CA GLY A 63 16.49 16.90 12.97
C GLY A 63 15.34 16.19 13.71
N ALA A 64 15.34 14.86 13.81
CA ALA A 64 14.27 14.12 14.47
C ALA A 64 14.29 14.38 15.98
N LYS A 65 13.13 14.76 16.53
CA LYS A 65 13.00 14.99 17.97
C LYS A 65 12.92 13.65 18.72
N PRO A 66 13.59 13.51 19.87
CA PRO A 66 13.42 12.34 20.72
C PRO A 66 11.97 12.25 21.18
N VAL A 67 11.44 11.04 21.21
CA VAL A 67 10.10 10.76 21.72
C VAL A 67 10.16 10.81 23.24
N ARG A 68 9.21 11.52 23.85
CA ARG A 68 9.01 11.40 25.29
C ARG A 68 8.29 10.08 25.55
N VAL A 69 8.81 9.29 26.49
CA VAL A 69 8.19 8.04 26.92
C VAL A 69 6.74 8.33 27.31
N SER A 70 5.79 7.77 26.56
CA SER A 70 4.37 7.86 26.87
C SER A 70 4.02 6.78 27.88
N GLN A 71 3.41 7.17 29.01
CA GLN A 71 2.87 6.22 30.00
C GLN A 71 1.50 5.65 29.57
N LYS A 72 0.98 6.00 28.39
CA LYS A 72 -0.39 5.63 27.94
C LYS A 72 -0.49 4.31 27.17
N ALA A 73 0.58 3.52 27.07
CA ALA A 73 0.56 2.25 26.33
C ALA A 73 -0.33 1.15 26.96
N HIS A 74 -1.07 1.45 28.03
CA HIS A 74 -1.85 0.46 28.78
C HIS A 74 -3.16 0.04 28.10
N ASP A 75 -3.71 0.84 27.18
CA ASP A 75 -5.00 0.56 26.52
C ASP A 75 -4.84 0.07 25.07
N THR A 76 -3.83 -0.77 24.82
CA THR A 76 -3.61 -1.36 23.48
C THR A 76 -4.38 -2.66 23.28
N MET A 77 -4.79 -2.91 22.03
CA MET A 77 -5.38 -4.18 21.62
C MET A 77 -4.35 -5.32 21.49
N PHE A 78 -3.05 -5.01 21.54
CA PHE A 78 -1.96 -5.97 21.40
C PHE A 78 -1.38 -6.37 22.76
N ALA A 79 -2.21 -7.04 23.58
CA ALA A 79 -1.84 -7.42 24.93
C ALA A 79 -0.54 -8.27 24.97
N GLY A 80 0.36 -7.93 25.90
CA GLY A 80 1.62 -8.64 26.10
C GLY A 80 2.74 -8.27 25.12
N VAL A 81 2.50 -7.37 24.16
CA VAL A 81 3.54 -6.91 23.23
C VAL A 81 4.35 -5.76 23.83
N SER A 82 5.66 -5.96 23.97
CA SER A 82 6.60 -4.92 24.43
C SER A 82 6.98 -4.00 23.27
N ARG A 83 6.64 -2.71 23.38
CA ARG A 83 7.11 -1.66 22.46
C ARG A 83 8.63 -1.70 22.25
N GLN A 84 9.39 -1.93 23.32
CA GLN A 84 10.84 -1.93 23.26
C GLN A 84 11.35 -3.03 22.33
N ASP A 85 10.85 -4.25 22.53
CA ASP A 85 11.23 -5.43 21.77
C ASP A 85 10.88 -5.24 20.28
N VAL A 86 9.70 -4.68 19.98
CA VAL A 86 9.32 -4.35 18.59
C VAL A 86 10.29 -3.34 17.97
N VAL A 87 10.60 -2.26 18.68
CA VAL A 87 11.49 -1.20 18.16
C VAL A 87 12.92 -1.70 17.98
N GLU A 88 13.40 -2.59 18.86
CA GLU A 88 14.71 -3.22 18.74
C GLU A 88 14.76 -4.14 17.53
N ALA A 89 13.79 -5.03 17.35
CA ALA A 89 13.66 -5.91 16.18
C ALA A 89 13.59 -5.12 14.86
N LEU A 90 12.79 -4.05 14.82
CA LEU A 90 12.70 -3.18 13.63
C LEU A 90 14.03 -2.49 13.30
N ARG A 91 14.91 -2.26 14.28
CA ARG A 91 16.24 -1.63 14.09
C ARG A 91 17.30 -2.65 13.68
N SER A 92 17.25 -3.88 14.19
CA SER A 92 18.18 -4.95 13.84
C SER A 92 17.83 -5.60 12.51
N ASP A 93 16.57 -6.01 12.35
CA ASP A 93 16.13 -6.93 11.31
C ASP A 93 15.28 -6.25 10.24
N GLY A 94 14.76 -5.05 10.53
CA GLY A 94 13.89 -4.30 9.63
C GLY A 94 12.45 -4.80 9.58
N LEU A 95 12.10 -5.81 10.38
CA LEU A 95 10.77 -6.39 10.50
C LEU A 95 10.50 -6.88 11.92
N PHE A 96 9.22 -7.01 12.28
CA PHE A 96 8.76 -7.66 13.50
C PHE A 96 7.48 -8.43 13.21
N CYS A 97 7.42 -9.68 13.68
CA CYS A 97 6.24 -10.53 13.63
C CYS A 97 5.74 -10.77 15.06
N GLY A 98 4.42 -10.71 15.29
CA GLY A 98 3.83 -10.94 16.62
C GLY A 98 2.73 -9.97 17.03
N LEU A 99 2.39 -8.99 16.18
CA LEU A 99 1.18 -8.18 16.36
C LEU A 99 -0.03 -8.95 15.84
N ALA A 100 -0.77 -9.59 16.75
CA ALA A 100 -2.02 -10.28 16.42
C ALA A 100 -3.23 -9.41 16.74
N LEU A 101 -4.12 -9.20 15.76
CA LEU A 101 -5.39 -8.53 16.00
C LEU A 101 -6.29 -9.40 16.88
N PRO A 102 -7.03 -8.82 17.84
CA PRO A 102 -8.11 -9.54 18.50
C PRO A 102 -9.13 -10.07 17.48
N THR A 103 -9.71 -11.24 17.77
CA THR A 103 -10.64 -11.92 16.86
C THR A 103 -11.76 -10.99 16.37
N PHE A 104 -12.38 -10.23 17.28
CA PHE A 104 -13.48 -9.32 16.93
C PHE A 104 -13.05 -8.18 15.99
N ILE A 105 -11.85 -7.62 16.16
CA ILE A 105 -11.29 -6.59 15.27
C ILE A 105 -11.08 -7.16 13.87
N HIS A 106 -10.43 -8.31 13.78
CA HIS A 106 -10.16 -8.95 12.49
C HIS A 106 -11.46 -9.35 11.78
N GLU A 107 -12.43 -9.93 12.51
CA GLU A 107 -13.70 -10.40 11.93
C GLU A 107 -14.55 -9.25 11.42
N GLU A 108 -14.59 -8.13 12.15
CA GLU A 108 -15.32 -6.94 11.71
C GLU A 108 -14.74 -6.38 10.42
N ILE A 109 -13.41 -6.21 10.33
CA ILE A 109 -12.77 -5.68 9.12
C ILE A 109 -12.95 -6.66 7.95
N ALA A 110 -12.82 -7.97 8.22
CA ALA A 110 -13.03 -9.00 7.20
C ALA A 110 -14.49 -9.03 6.72
N ALA A 111 -15.47 -8.84 7.61
CA ALA A 111 -16.88 -8.72 7.24
C ALA A 111 -17.15 -7.45 6.43
N PHE A 112 -16.61 -6.31 6.86
CA PHE A 112 -16.68 -5.06 6.12
C PHE A 112 -16.13 -5.24 4.70
N ALA A 113 -14.96 -5.85 4.56
CA ALA A 113 -14.34 -6.11 3.27
C ALA A 113 -15.24 -7.02 2.41
N ARG A 114 -15.73 -8.14 2.94
CA ARG A 114 -16.60 -9.06 2.17
C ARG A 114 -17.91 -8.43 1.69
N CYS A 115 -18.50 -7.53 2.47
CA CYS A 115 -19.83 -6.97 2.22
C CYS A 115 -19.82 -5.58 1.55
N THR A 116 -18.65 -4.99 1.32
CA THR A 116 -18.51 -3.66 0.73
C THR A 116 -17.85 -3.76 -0.65
N PRO A 117 -18.37 -3.08 -1.69
CA PRO A 117 -17.71 -3.07 -2.98
C PRO A 117 -16.32 -2.43 -2.89
N CYS A 118 -15.36 -3.02 -3.58
CA CYS A 118 -13.98 -2.56 -3.72
C CYS A 118 -13.71 -2.07 -5.15
N PHE A 119 -12.54 -1.47 -5.37
CA PHE A 119 -12.14 -0.92 -6.65
C PHE A 119 -10.93 -1.64 -7.23
N GLY A 120 -11.08 -2.13 -8.45
CA GLY A 120 -10.08 -2.94 -9.15
C GLY A 120 -8.83 -2.14 -9.51
N ASN A 121 -7.64 -2.71 -9.26
CA ASN A 121 -6.35 -2.20 -9.75
C ASN A 121 -6.09 -0.70 -9.48
N PHE A 122 -6.52 -0.18 -8.32
CA PHE A 122 -6.48 1.25 -7.96
C PHE A 122 -7.28 2.19 -8.88
N ASP A 123 -8.24 1.68 -9.67
CA ASP A 123 -9.11 2.47 -10.55
C ASP A 123 -10.53 2.56 -9.99
N ARG A 124 -10.96 3.76 -9.59
CA ARG A 124 -12.29 4.01 -9.02
C ARG A 124 -13.46 3.72 -9.96
N ARG A 125 -13.20 3.53 -11.25
CA ARG A 125 -14.23 3.16 -12.23
C ARG A 125 -14.50 1.66 -12.26
N LEU A 126 -13.60 0.86 -11.68
CA LEU A 126 -13.68 -0.60 -11.66
C LEU A 126 -14.27 -1.08 -10.33
N GLU A 127 -15.48 -0.62 -9.99
CA GLU A 127 -16.16 -1.00 -8.75
C GLU A 127 -16.85 -2.37 -8.87
N PHE A 128 -16.63 -3.26 -7.90
CA PHE A 128 -17.23 -4.59 -7.86
C PHE A 128 -17.26 -5.16 -6.43
N MET A 129 -18.16 -6.11 -6.19
CA MET A 129 -18.15 -6.90 -4.94
C MET A 129 -17.00 -7.92 -5.01
N PRO A 130 -16.15 -8.08 -3.97
CA PRO A 130 -15.04 -9.03 -4.02
C PRO A 130 -15.48 -10.48 -4.28
N GLY A 131 -16.69 -10.87 -3.86
CA GLY A 131 -17.27 -12.19 -4.16
C GLY A 131 -17.60 -12.42 -5.64
N ASP A 132 -17.78 -11.34 -6.42
CA ASP A 132 -18.16 -11.39 -7.85
C ASP A 132 -16.93 -11.14 -8.76
N HIS A 133 -15.72 -11.45 -8.28
CA HIS A 133 -14.46 -11.12 -8.98
C HIS A 133 -14.41 -11.66 -10.41
N ALA A 134 -14.80 -12.92 -10.63
CA ALA A 134 -14.79 -13.54 -11.95
C ALA A 134 -15.79 -12.88 -12.92
N GLU A 135 -16.99 -12.54 -12.44
CA GLU A 135 -18.01 -11.81 -13.18
C GLU A 135 -17.53 -10.38 -13.49
N ALA A 136 -16.83 -9.74 -12.55
CA ALA A 136 -16.26 -8.42 -12.72
C ALA A 136 -15.18 -8.41 -13.81
N GLU A 137 -14.25 -9.38 -13.83
CA GLU A 137 -13.25 -9.49 -14.90
C GLU A 137 -13.90 -9.66 -16.27
N LYS A 138 -14.95 -10.50 -16.38
CA LYS A 138 -15.74 -10.67 -17.62
C LYS A 138 -16.41 -9.35 -18.03
N ARG A 139 -17.07 -8.68 -17.09
CA ARG A 139 -17.79 -7.42 -17.32
C ARG A 139 -16.88 -6.29 -17.79
N PHE A 140 -15.69 -6.17 -17.18
CA PHE A 140 -14.72 -5.13 -17.54
C PHE A 140 -13.78 -5.54 -18.68
N GLY A 141 -13.82 -6.80 -19.12
CA GLY A 141 -12.96 -7.32 -20.18
C GLY A 141 -11.47 -7.26 -19.85
N ARG A 142 -11.09 -7.35 -18.56
CA ARG A 142 -9.70 -7.25 -18.12
C ARG A 142 -9.45 -7.93 -16.78
N SER A 143 -8.21 -8.31 -16.53
CA SER A 143 -7.78 -8.86 -15.24
C SER A 143 -7.83 -7.82 -14.12
N LEU A 144 -8.27 -8.25 -12.94
CA LEU A 144 -8.33 -7.49 -11.70
C LEU A 144 -7.46 -8.18 -10.65
N LEU A 145 -6.24 -7.68 -10.46
CA LEU A 145 -5.23 -8.33 -9.59
C LEU A 145 -5.44 -7.94 -8.12
N SER A 146 -6.10 -6.82 -7.88
CA SER A 146 -6.35 -6.30 -6.54
C SER A 146 -7.64 -5.52 -6.46
N GLY A 147 -8.25 -5.50 -5.27
CA GLY A 147 -9.44 -4.71 -4.95
C GLY A 147 -9.21 -3.83 -3.75
N HIS A 148 -9.29 -2.51 -3.91
CA HIS A 148 -8.94 -1.51 -2.90
C HIS A 148 -10.18 -0.82 -2.34
N TYR A 149 -10.18 -0.50 -1.05
CA TYR A 149 -11.31 0.20 -0.41
C TYR A 149 -11.16 1.72 -0.38
N PHE A 150 -9.94 2.25 -0.59
CA PHE A 150 -9.62 3.66 -0.42
C PHE A 150 -10.21 4.22 0.89
N GLU A 151 -10.92 5.34 0.85
CA GLU A 151 -11.49 5.99 2.03
C GLU A 151 -12.69 5.23 2.59
N ARG A 152 -13.28 4.27 1.86
CA ARG A 152 -14.43 3.49 2.37
C ARG A 152 -14.08 2.76 3.65
N ILE A 153 -12.83 2.32 3.80
CA ILE A 153 -12.38 1.63 5.00
C ILE A 153 -12.53 2.46 6.27
N LEU A 154 -12.58 3.79 6.16
CA LEU A 154 -12.80 4.68 7.30
C LEU A 154 -14.23 4.57 7.86
N GLY A 155 -15.14 3.89 7.16
CA GLY A 155 -16.45 3.50 7.68
C GLY A 155 -16.45 2.23 8.53
N CYS A 156 -15.31 1.54 8.68
CA CYS A 156 -15.15 0.40 9.57
C CYS A 156 -14.51 0.85 10.89
N GLU A 157 -15.26 0.72 11.99
CA GLU A 157 -14.81 1.17 13.32
C GLU A 157 -13.58 0.40 13.78
N ALA A 158 -13.51 -0.91 13.56
CA ALA A 158 -12.35 -1.73 13.86
C ALA A 158 -11.07 -1.28 13.11
N ALA A 159 -11.18 -0.89 11.83
CA ALA A 159 -10.03 -0.36 11.08
C ALA A 159 -9.55 0.98 11.64
N VAL A 160 -10.48 1.86 12.03
CA VAL A 160 -10.19 3.13 12.69
C VAL A 160 -9.62 2.89 14.10
N ALA A 161 -10.04 1.86 14.81
CA ALA A 161 -9.49 1.52 16.11
C ALA A 161 -8.01 1.12 16.00
N ILE A 162 -7.64 0.29 15.01
CA ILE A 162 -6.24 -0.06 14.75
C ILE A 162 -5.40 1.19 14.48
N GLN A 163 -5.88 2.12 13.65
CA GLN A 163 -5.13 3.33 13.29
C GLN A 163 -4.79 4.20 14.52
N ASN A 164 -5.64 4.15 15.54
CA ASN A 164 -5.54 4.94 16.75
C ASN A 164 -4.96 4.14 17.93
N ASP A 165 -4.54 2.89 17.71
CA ASP A 165 -4.02 2.05 18.78
C ASP A 165 -2.76 2.69 19.39
N PRO A 166 -2.73 2.89 20.73
CA PRO A 166 -1.64 3.64 21.37
C PRO A 166 -0.30 2.93 21.24
N LEU A 167 -0.24 1.59 21.19
CA LEU A 167 1.01 0.87 21.02
C LEU A 167 1.57 1.06 19.61
N LEU A 168 0.74 0.95 18.56
CA LEU A 168 1.19 1.15 17.18
C LEU A 168 1.74 2.57 16.98
N LEU A 169 1.03 3.57 17.51
CA LEU A 169 1.49 4.96 17.47
C LEU A 169 2.80 5.15 18.24
N ASP A 170 2.95 4.50 19.39
CA ASP A 170 4.15 4.62 20.21
C ASP A 170 5.36 3.88 19.61
N ILE A 171 5.14 2.72 18.98
CA ILE A 171 6.15 2.03 18.16
C ILE A 171 6.58 2.93 17.00
N ALA A 172 5.63 3.48 16.25
CA ALA A 172 5.93 4.35 15.11
C ALA A 172 6.71 5.59 15.54
N ALA A 173 6.32 6.23 16.65
CA ALA A 173 7.06 7.35 17.22
C ALA A 173 8.48 6.93 17.61
N HIS A 174 8.66 5.85 18.38
CA HIS A 174 10.00 5.45 18.86
C HIS A 174 10.91 4.92 17.74
N TYR A 175 10.33 4.33 16.70
CA TYR A 175 11.05 3.87 15.53
C TYR A 175 11.41 5.05 14.60
N LEU A 176 10.43 5.87 14.19
CA LEU A 176 10.60 6.96 13.21
C LEU A 176 11.04 8.31 13.82
N GLY A 177 10.99 8.45 15.16
CA GLY A 177 11.16 9.70 15.89
C GLY A 177 9.81 10.36 16.25
N GLY A 178 9.83 11.37 17.12
CA GLY A 178 8.63 12.05 17.66
C GLY A 178 7.81 12.87 16.67
N GLN A 179 7.97 12.63 15.37
CA GLN A 179 7.26 13.25 14.26
C GLN A 179 6.43 12.23 13.47
N ALA A 180 6.31 10.99 13.94
CA ALA A 180 5.50 9.97 13.28
C ALA A 180 4.05 10.45 13.11
N LYS A 181 3.54 10.35 11.88
CA LYS A 181 2.16 10.68 11.52
C LYS A 181 1.60 9.54 10.70
N LEU A 182 0.35 9.19 10.95
CA LEU A 182 -0.39 8.29 10.08
C LEU A 182 -0.58 8.97 8.72
N ILE A 183 -0.11 8.33 7.66
CA ILE A 183 -0.22 8.85 6.28
C ILE A 183 -1.33 8.14 5.50
N THR A 184 -1.57 6.86 5.76
CA THR A 184 -2.56 6.08 5.01
C THR A 184 -2.96 4.83 5.77
N THR A 185 -4.26 4.52 5.72
CA THR A 185 -4.82 3.21 6.09
C THR A 185 -5.31 2.54 4.80
N ARG A 186 -4.91 1.28 4.57
CA ARG A 186 -5.32 0.52 3.39
C ARG A 186 -5.80 -0.86 3.80
N VAL A 187 -6.91 -1.26 3.19
CA VAL A 187 -7.35 -2.65 3.10
C VAL A 187 -7.50 -2.95 1.62
N TRP A 188 -7.06 -4.13 1.21
CA TRP A 188 -7.20 -4.60 -0.15
C TRP A 188 -7.29 -6.12 -0.20
N TRP A 189 -7.89 -6.60 -1.28
CA TRP A 189 -7.79 -7.99 -1.72
C TRP A 189 -6.67 -8.14 -2.74
N SER A 190 -5.97 -9.28 -2.67
CA SER A 190 -5.14 -9.80 -3.76
C SER A 190 -5.92 -10.95 -4.39
N PHE A 191 -6.23 -10.86 -5.69
CA PHE A 191 -7.03 -11.88 -6.37
C PHE A 191 -6.14 -12.80 -7.23
N PRO A 192 -6.42 -14.11 -7.25
CA PRO A 192 -5.86 -14.98 -8.29
C PRO A 192 -6.44 -14.56 -9.64
N THR A 193 -5.59 -14.45 -10.66
CA THR A 193 -6.07 -14.16 -12.02
C THR A 193 -5.28 -14.98 -13.03
N GLY A 194 -6.00 -15.61 -13.96
CA GLY A 194 -5.43 -16.55 -14.92
C GLY A 194 -4.73 -15.89 -16.12
N GLN A 195 -4.89 -14.59 -16.31
CA GLN A 195 -4.45 -13.89 -17.53
C GLN A 195 -3.71 -12.56 -17.27
N ALA A 196 -3.22 -12.32 -16.04
CA ALA A 196 -2.45 -11.11 -15.76
C ALA A 196 -1.21 -11.04 -16.65
N SER A 197 -1.15 -10.00 -17.48
CA SER A 197 0.07 -9.68 -18.19
C SER A 197 1.15 -9.29 -17.18
N ASP A 198 2.41 -9.35 -17.57
CA ASP A 198 3.46 -8.83 -16.71
C ASP A 198 3.22 -7.34 -16.38
N ALA A 199 2.46 -6.58 -17.19
CA ALA A 199 2.27 -5.14 -16.99
C ALA A 199 1.36 -4.93 -15.79
N ASP A 200 0.31 -5.75 -15.73
CA ASP A 200 -0.60 -5.79 -14.61
C ASP A 200 0.14 -6.19 -13.34
N LYS A 201 0.99 -7.23 -13.40
CA LYS A 201 1.84 -7.64 -12.29
C LYS A 201 2.76 -6.51 -11.82
N ASN A 202 3.47 -5.84 -12.73
CA ASN A 202 4.34 -4.72 -12.37
C ASN A 202 3.57 -3.52 -11.79
N ARG A 203 2.34 -3.25 -12.26
CA ARG A 203 1.50 -2.17 -11.74
C ARG A 203 1.00 -2.47 -10.33
N ALA A 204 0.66 -3.72 -10.06
CA ALA A 204 0.29 -4.19 -8.73
C ALA A 204 1.50 -4.46 -7.82
N SER A 205 2.73 -4.16 -8.28
CA SER A 205 3.99 -4.50 -7.60
C SER A 205 4.12 -6.00 -7.26
N LEU A 206 3.44 -6.86 -8.02
CA LEU A 206 3.47 -8.31 -7.86
C LEU A 206 4.65 -8.90 -8.63
N GLY A 207 5.47 -9.70 -7.95
CA GLY A 207 6.55 -10.48 -8.56
C GLY A 207 7.91 -9.79 -8.70
N LYS A 208 8.13 -8.65 -8.01
CA LYS A 208 9.45 -8.02 -7.92
C LYS A 208 9.75 -7.48 -6.53
N TYR A 209 10.96 -7.75 -6.06
CA TYR A 209 11.49 -7.07 -4.88
C TYR A 209 11.61 -5.56 -5.14
N HIS A 210 11.09 -4.78 -4.20
CA HIS A 210 11.15 -3.33 -4.20
C HIS A 210 11.15 -2.83 -2.76
N PHE A 211 11.43 -1.54 -2.59
CA PHE A 211 11.18 -0.84 -1.35
C PHE A 211 10.20 0.30 -1.64
N ASP A 212 9.29 0.54 -0.72
CA ASP A 212 8.38 1.67 -0.85
C ASP A 212 9.09 2.98 -0.51
N LEU A 213 8.62 4.09 -1.09
CA LEU A 213 9.18 5.41 -0.85
C LEU A 213 8.06 6.42 -0.68
N ASP A 214 7.31 6.25 0.41
CA ASP A 214 6.19 7.11 0.76
C ASP A 214 6.66 8.39 1.50
N ASP A 215 7.79 8.34 2.22
CA ASP A 215 8.41 9.49 2.92
C ASP A 215 9.91 9.22 3.22
N TRP A 216 10.64 10.19 3.79
CA TRP A 216 12.02 10.05 4.27
C TRP A 216 12.22 8.85 5.21
N ARG A 217 11.21 8.58 6.02
CA ARG A 217 11.07 7.42 6.91
C ARG A 217 9.61 6.99 6.94
N MET A 218 9.38 5.70 6.85
CA MET A 218 8.04 5.12 6.96
C MET A 218 8.13 3.82 7.75
N LEU A 219 7.03 3.48 8.40
CA LEU A 219 6.79 2.19 9.02
C LEU A 219 5.41 1.74 8.55
N LYS A 220 5.28 0.46 8.20
CA LYS A 220 4.01 -0.15 7.79
C LYS A 220 3.67 -1.25 8.78
N PHE A 221 2.41 -1.26 9.21
CA PHE A 221 1.84 -2.37 9.96
C PHE A 221 0.96 -3.15 8.99
N PHE A 222 1.28 -4.42 8.78
CA PHE A 222 0.53 -5.32 7.90
C PHE A 222 -0.20 -6.34 8.76
N PHE A 223 -1.50 -6.50 8.50
CA PHE A 223 -2.34 -7.47 9.18
C PHE A 223 -3.06 -8.31 8.12
N TYR A 224 -2.98 -9.63 8.25
CA TYR A 224 -3.78 -10.54 7.43
C TYR A 224 -5.19 -10.64 8.02
N LEU A 225 -6.20 -10.39 7.17
CA LEU A 225 -7.62 -10.43 7.54
C LEU A 225 -8.31 -11.75 7.15
N ALA A 226 -7.57 -12.60 6.45
CA ALA A 226 -7.94 -13.96 6.11
C ALA A 226 -6.70 -14.85 6.30
N PRO A 227 -6.85 -16.17 6.47
CA PRO A 227 -5.71 -17.08 6.51
C PRO A 227 -4.83 -16.92 5.28
N VAL A 228 -3.52 -16.85 5.49
CA VAL A 228 -2.52 -16.78 4.42
C VAL A 228 -1.47 -17.86 4.68
N ASP A 229 -1.20 -18.65 3.64
CA ASP A 229 -0.14 -19.65 3.53
C ASP A 229 0.76 -19.37 2.31
N GLU A 230 1.80 -20.19 2.12
CA GLU A 230 2.78 -20.08 1.03
C GLU A 230 2.16 -20.01 -0.38
N GLY A 231 0.98 -20.61 -0.58
CA GLY A 231 0.26 -20.63 -1.86
C GLY A 231 -0.67 -19.42 -2.09
N THR A 232 -0.86 -18.58 -1.08
CA THR A 232 -1.84 -17.46 -1.11
C THR A 232 -1.19 -16.08 -1.16
N GLY A 233 0.14 -16.02 -1.32
CA GLY A 233 0.89 -14.78 -1.54
C GLY A 233 1.16 -13.95 -0.27
N PRO A 234 1.87 -14.52 0.73
CA PRO A 234 2.31 -13.76 1.90
C PRO A 234 3.37 -12.71 1.52
N HIS A 235 3.41 -11.63 2.31
CA HIS A 235 4.48 -10.63 2.33
C HIS A 235 5.77 -11.16 2.95
#